data_AF-A0A1G0FI59-F1
#
_entry.id   AF-A0A1G0FI59-F1
#
_cell.length_a   1.000
_cell.length_b   1.000
_cell.length_c   1.000
_cell.angle_alpha   90.00
_cell.angle_beta   90.00
_cell.angle_gamma   90.00
#
_symmetry.space_group_name_H-M   'P 1'
#
loop_
_entity.id
_entity.type
_entity.pdbx_description
1 polymer ?
#
loop_
_entity_poly.entity_id
_entity_poly.type
_entity_poly.pdbx_seq_one_letter_code
_entity_poly.pdbx_strand_id
1 'polypeptide(L)'
;HGIMEFSFLRHALYVHGSGVGGGSLVYAGVLMEPEAQVFEADEWSRLADWKSLLAPYYAEARRMLGVALNPRLGPADQVLERLAARAGQQDSFRSTEVGVFFGEPGVLVADPYFGGQGPARNGCTFCGGCMVGCRLNSKNTLVKNYLHFAEAGGARVLPDVRVDRLLPLPEGEADGARYLLGFRRLRGLGRGEVRARGVVVAAGTLGTLELLLCCRDGLQSLPRLSPRLGERVRTNSESLLGSIARGAEVDYSEGVAISSIVHADAITHVEPVRYPEGSSFIRLLTLPLIDAPGQGFLVRLAKTLAAILRRPIDFVREKLFPHWARRTTILLVMQAQENFLSMRWARRPLALFRSGPVTRRDTPAPAPAELPIAHNLARAFAGETHGVPVGSWTETLFDMSVTAHLLGGCPIGRSRDEGVVDMKGEVFGYPGLYVLDGSIVPGNPGVNPSLTITAMAEFVMDQMPPRVAA
;
A
#
# COMPACT_ATOMS: atom_id res chain seq x y z
N HIS A 1 6.54 7.84 18.49
CA HIS A 1 6.42 7.08 17.22
C HIS A 1 5.08 7.41 16.59
N GLY A 2 5.02 7.57 15.27
CA GLY A 2 3.77 7.68 14.51
C GLY A 2 3.38 6.32 13.92
N ILE A 3 2.18 6.24 13.34
CA ILE A 3 1.67 5.02 12.67
C ILE A 3 1.95 4.98 11.16
N MET A 4 2.47 6.07 10.59
CA MET A 4 2.83 6.20 9.18
C MET A 4 4.35 6.30 9.06
N GLU A 5 4.91 5.52 8.15
CA GLU A 5 6.34 5.43 7.88
C GLU A 5 6.63 5.71 6.40
N PHE A 6 7.73 6.43 6.15
CA PHE A 6 8.21 6.80 4.83
C PHE A 6 9.53 6.09 4.56
N SER A 7 9.49 5.09 3.68
CA SER A 7 10.67 4.32 3.29
C SER A 7 11.22 4.81 1.96
N PHE A 8 12.41 5.41 2.00
CA PHE A 8 13.10 5.93 0.82
C PHE A 8 13.91 4.83 0.14
N LEU A 9 13.45 4.40 -1.04
CA LEU A 9 14.18 3.52 -1.95
C LEU A 9 14.90 4.36 -3.01
N ARG A 10 15.72 3.73 -3.86
CA ARG A 10 16.46 4.48 -4.89
C ARG A 10 15.54 5.06 -5.97
N HIS A 11 14.44 4.39 -6.30
CA HIS A 11 13.55 4.76 -7.41
C HIS A 11 12.11 5.01 -6.97
N ALA A 12 11.79 4.84 -5.68
CA ALA A 12 10.44 5.01 -5.15
C ALA A 12 10.46 5.47 -3.69
N LEU A 13 9.50 6.29 -3.31
CA LEU A 13 9.12 6.54 -1.92
C LEU A 13 7.92 5.64 -1.58
N TYR A 14 8.10 4.75 -0.61
CA TYR A 14 7.03 3.88 -0.13
C TYR A 14 6.41 4.45 1.15
N VAL A 15 5.11 4.70 1.12
CA VAL A 15 4.32 5.17 2.28
C VAL A 15 3.55 4.00 2.85
N HIS A 16 3.80 3.65 4.12
CA HIS A 16 3.18 2.47 4.73
C HIS A 16 2.87 2.64 6.21
N GLY A 17 2.04 1.73 6.72
CA GLY A 17 1.72 1.67 8.15
C GLY A 17 2.82 0.99 8.96
N SER A 18 3.01 1.45 10.20
CA SER A 18 3.94 0.88 11.17
C SER A 18 3.23 0.78 12.53
N GLY A 19 3.10 -0.46 13.04
CA GLY A 19 2.35 -0.75 14.26
C GLY A 19 1.54 -2.06 14.16
N VAL A 20 0.95 -2.50 15.27
CA VAL A 20 0.07 -3.67 15.31
C VAL A 20 -1.17 -3.37 14.47
N GLY A 21 -1.37 -4.13 13.39
CA GLY A 21 -2.38 -3.87 12.36
C GLY A 21 -1.82 -3.31 11.04
N GLY A 22 -0.53 -2.98 10.99
CA GLY A 22 0.19 -2.63 9.75
C GLY A 22 -0.47 -1.50 8.95
N GLY A 23 -0.58 -1.69 7.64
CA GLY A 23 -1.17 -0.72 6.70
C GLY A 23 -2.60 -0.31 7.04
N SER A 24 -3.40 -1.19 7.67
CA SER A 24 -4.80 -0.89 7.99
C SER A 24 -4.96 0.30 8.95
N LEU A 25 -3.93 0.63 9.74
CA LEU A 25 -3.92 1.79 10.63
C LEU A 25 -3.98 3.11 9.85
N VAL A 26 -3.32 3.17 8.68
CA VAL A 26 -3.10 4.41 7.90
C VAL A 26 -3.67 4.38 6.49
N TYR A 27 -4.21 3.25 6.02
CA TYR A 27 -4.88 3.22 4.72
C TYR A 27 -6.18 4.06 4.72
N ALA A 28 -6.65 4.42 3.52
CA ALA A 28 -7.97 5.02 3.35
C ALA A 28 -9.10 4.01 3.57
N GLY A 29 -8.79 2.71 3.49
CA GLY A 29 -9.74 1.63 3.68
C GLY A 29 -10.55 1.29 2.44
N VAL A 30 -10.12 1.69 1.24
CA VAL A 30 -10.73 1.29 -0.03
C VAL A 30 -10.45 -0.19 -0.31
N LEU A 31 -11.50 -0.93 -0.63
CA LEU A 31 -11.53 -2.39 -0.71
C LEU A 31 -12.31 -2.81 -1.95
N MET A 32 -11.73 -2.51 -3.13
CA MET A 32 -12.30 -2.85 -4.43
C MET A 32 -11.74 -4.17 -4.94
N GLU A 33 -12.57 -4.91 -5.67
CA GLU A 33 -12.10 -6.06 -6.46
C GLU A 33 -11.51 -5.58 -7.79
N PRO A 34 -10.41 -6.20 -8.27
CA PRO A 34 -9.90 -5.95 -9.61
C PRO A 34 -10.94 -6.32 -10.69
N GLU A 35 -10.91 -5.61 -11.81
CA GLU A 35 -11.76 -5.94 -12.94
C GLU A 35 -11.37 -7.27 -13.60
N ALA A 36 -12.33 -7.89 -14.28
CA ALA A 36 -12.13 -9.19 -14.93
C ALA A 36 -10.89 -9.21 -15.86
N GLN A 37 -10.68 -8.13 -16.61
CA GLN A 37 -9.58 -8.00 -17.56
C GLN A 37 -8.20 -8.05 -16.89
N VAL A 38 -8.08 -7.62 -15.62
CA VAL A 38 -6.81 -7.69 -14.87
C VAL A 38 -6.34 -9.13 -14.73
N PHE A 39 -7.27 -10.08 -14.55
CA PHE A 39 -6.97 -11.50 -14.40
C PHE A 39 -6.58 -12.19 -15.72
N GLU A 40 -6.80 -11.54 -16.86
CA GLU A 40 -6.41 -12.05 -18.18
C GLU A 40 -4.91 -11.84 -18.45
N ALA A 41 -4.29 -10.86 -17.78
CA ALA A 41 -2.86 -10.59 -17.91
C ALA A 41 -2.00 -11.82 -17.53
N ASP A 42 -0.90 -12.04 -18.25
CA ASP A 42 -0.01 -13.20 -18.12
C ASP A 42 0.41 -13.47 -16.67
N GLU A 43 0.67 -12.41 -15.90
CA GLU A 43 1.03 -12.46 -14.49
C GLU A 43 0.03 -13.24 -13.65
N TRP A 44 -1.26 -13.02 -13.91
CA TRP A 44 -2.36 -13.69 -13.24
C TRP A 44 -2.65 -15.03 -13.93
N SER A 45 -2.91 -15.05 -15.23
CA SER A 45 -3.47 -16.21 -15.92
C SER A 45 -2.53 -17.41 -16.07
N ARG A 46 -1.20 -17.23 -16.00
CA ARG A 46 -0.24 -18.30 -16.34
C ARG A 46 -0.22 -19.51 -15.40
N LEU A 47 -0.67 -19.36 -14.15
CA LEU A 47 -0.60 -20.42 -13.12
C LEU A 47 -1.97 -21.05 -12.83
N ALA A 48 -3.01 -20.24 -12.74
CA ALA A 48 -4.36 -20.65 -12.39
C ALA A 48 -5.37 -19.58 -12.84
N ASP A 49 -6.65 -19.95 -12.91
CA ASP A 49 -7.75 -19.00 -12.99
C ASP A 49 -7.95 -18.35 -11.62
N TRP A 50 -7.16 -17.31 -11.31
CA TRP A 50 -7.23 -16.60 -10.04
C TRP A 50 -8.58 -15.94 -9.79
N LYS A 51 -9.28 -15.52 -10.85
CA LYS A 51 -10.58 -14.86 -10.68
C LYS A 51 -11.58 -15.83 -10.05
N SER A 52 -11.71 -17.02 -10.64
CA SER A 52 -12.60 -18.05 -10.11
C SER A 52 -12.11 -18.60 -8.78
N LEU A 53 -10.79 -18.79 -8.64
CA LEU A 53 -10.17 -19.34 -7.43
C LEU A 53 -10.35 -18.40 -6.21
N LEU A 54 -10.18 -17.09 -6.40
CA LEU A 54 -10.26 -16.11 -5.32
C LEU A 54 -11.69 -15.65 -5.00
N ALA A 55 -12.68 -15.90 -5.86
CA ALA A 55 -14.06 -15.46 -5.66
C ALA A 55 -14.65 -15.75 -4.26
N PRO A 56 -14.58 -16.99 -3.71
CA PRO A 56 -15.08 -17.24 -2.35
C PRO A 56 -14.28 -16.50 -1.28
N TYR A 57 -12.97 -16.31 -1.49
CA TYR A 57 -12.09 -15.64 -0.54
C TYR A 57 -12.23 -14.11 -0.60
N TYR A 58 -12.61 -13.54 -1.73
CA TYR A 58 -13.05 -12.16 -1.82
C TYR A 58 -14.32 -11.94 -1.01
N ALA A 59 -15.32 -12.84 -1.11
CA ALA A 59 -16.53 -12.74 -0.30
C ALA A 59 -16.21 -12.76 1.21
N GLU A 60 -15.32 -13.66 1.64
CA GLU A 60 -14.90 -13.74 3.03
C GLU A 60 -14.09 -12.52 3.48
N ALA A 61 -13.13 -12.06 2.66
CA ALA A 61 -12.37 -10.84 2.92
C ALA A 61 -13.29 -9.61 3.05
N ARG A 62 -14.33 -9.51 2.20
CA ARG A 62 -15.32 -8.41 2.26
C ARG A 62 -16.11 -8.45 3.57
N ARG A 63 -16.52 -9.65 4.00
CA ARG A 63 -17.21 -9.86 5.27
C ARG A 63 -16.32 -9.46 6.46
N MET A 64 -15.09 -9.97 6.51
CA MET A 64 -14.15 -9.72 7.60
C MET A 64 -13.69 -8.26 7.68
N LEU A 65 -13.44 -7.63 6.54
CA LEU A 65 -13.05 -6.21 6.50
C LEU A 65 -14.24 -5.26 6.62
N GLY A 66 -15.47 -5.76 6.60
CA GLY A 66 -16.67 -4.95 6.80
C GLY A 66 -16.90 -3.96 5.67
N VAL A 67 -16.77 -4.43 4.43
CA VAL A 67 -16.86 -3.61 3.22
C VAL A 67 -18.26 -3.03 3.07
N ALA A 68 -18.35 -1.71 2.92
CA ALA A 68 -19.58 -0.98 2.69
C ALA A 68 -19.39 0.07 1.58
N LEU A 69 -20.42 0.31 0.79
CA LEU A 69 -20.42 1.39 -0.20
C LEU A 69 -20.41 2.75 0.52
N ASN A 70 -19.51 3.65 0.13
CA ASN A 70 -19.50 5.00 0.66
C ASN A 70 -20.78 5.76 0.27
N PRO A 71 -21.58 6.27 1.23
CA PRO A 71 -22.86 6.91 0.94
C PRO A 71 -22.75 8.42 0.68
N ARG A 72 -21.55 9.01 0.85
CA ARG A 72 -21.37 10.48 0.78
C ARG A 72 -20.25 10.86 -0.20
N LEU A 73 -20.65 11.55 -1.26
CA LEU A 73 -19.72 12.25 -2.17
C LEU A 73 -19.55 13.71 -1.72
N GLY A 74 -18.43 14.31 -2.09
CA GLY A 74 -18.06 15.68 -1.77
C GLY A 74 -17.57 16.49 -2.98
N PRO A 75 -17.06 17.70 -2.75
CA PRO A 75 -16.67 18.62 -3.84
C PRO A 75 -15.59 18.07 -4.77
N ALA A 76 -14.61 17.33 -4.23
CA ALA A 76 -13.55 16.71 -5.02
C ALA A 76 -14.10 15.65 -6.00
N ASP A 77 -15.08 14.86 -5.54
CA ASP A 77 -15.72 13.81 -6.33
C ASP A 77 -16.50 14.42 -7.50
N GLN A 78 -17.21 15.52 -7.26
CA GLN A 78 -17.95 16.25 -8.31
C GLN A 78 -17.02 16.84 -9.39
N VAL A 79 -15.83 17.31 -8.99
CA VAL A 79 -14.80 17.76 -9.97
C VAL A 79 -14.36 16.58 -10.82
N LEU A 80 -14.08 15.44 -10.18
CA LEU A 80 -13.62 14.24 -10.87
C LEU A 80 -14.69 13.69 -11.84
N GLU A 81 -15.95 13.67 -11.43
CA GLU A 81 -17.09 13.29 -12.27
C GLU A 81 -17.21 14.19 -13.52
N ARG A 82 -17.07 15.52 -13.35
CA ARG A 82 -17.08 16.46 -14.49
C ARG A 82 -15.91 16.23 -15.45
N LEU A 83 -14.72 15.96 -14.92
CA LEU A 83 -13.55 15.65 -15.76
C LEU A 83 -13.75 14.34 -16.52
N ALA A 84 -14.31 13.32 -15.87
CA ALA A 84 -14.64 12.06 -16.52
C ALA A 84 -15.70 12.23 -17.62
N ALA A 85 -16.74 13.04 -17.38
CA ALA A 85 -17.74 13.37 -18.40
C ALA A 85 -17.14 14.02 -19.63
N ARG A 86 -16.20 14.97 -19.46
CA ARG A 86 -15.48 15.58 -20.59
C ARG A 86 -14.58 14.61 -21.35
N ALA A 87 -14.09 13.57 -20.67
CA ALA A 87 -13.29 12.51 -21.27
C ALA A 87 -14.13 11.36 -21.85
N GLY A 88 -15.47 11.41 -21.73
CA GLY A 88 -16.36 10.32 -22.17
C GLY A 88 -16.35 9.09 -21.25
N GLN A 89 -15.85 9.22 -20.02
CA GLN A 89 -15.67 8.13 -19.05
C GLN A 89 -16.62 8.21 -17.85
N GLN A 90 -17.70 9.00 -17.94
CA GLN A 90 -18.62 9.23 -16.82
C GLN A 90 -19.26 7.95 -16.29
N ASP A 91 -19.57 6.99 -17.14
CA ASP A 91 -20.22 5.73 -16.75
C ASP A 91 -19.35 4.87 -15.81
N SER A 92 -18.05 5.17 -15.74
CA SER A 92 -17.11 4.51 -14.85
C SER A 92 -17.00 5.18 -13.47
N PHE A 93 -17.59 6.36 -13.29
CA PHE A 93 -17.57 7.09 -12.02
C PHE A 93 -18.50 6.41 -11.02
N ARG A 94 -17.96 6.06 -9.85
CA ARG A 94 -18.72 5.41 -8.79
C ARG A 94 -18.16 5.72 -7.40
N SER A 95 -19.01 5.55 -6.39
CA SER A 95 -18.56 5.59 -4.99
C SER A 95 -17.65 4.41 -4.68
N THR A 96 -16.66 4.62 -3.81
CA THR A 96 -15.76 3.56 -3.37
C THR A 96 -16.42 2.61 -2.38
N GLU A 97 -16.00 1.35 -2.41
CA GLU A 97 -16.27 0.39 -1.36
C GLU A 97 -15.17 0.48 -0.30
N VAL A 98 -15.56 0.66 0.97
CA VAL A 98 -14.61 0.96 2.06
C VAL A 98 -14.88 0.15 3.33
N GLY A 99 -13.83 -0.15 4.09
CA GLY A 99 -13.89 -0.78 5.41
C GLY A 99 -14.21 0.21 6.53
N VAL A 100 -15.36 0.90 6.43
CA VAL A 100 -15.82 1.92 7.38
C VAL A 100 -17.26 1.65 7.79
N PHE A 101 -17.53 1.71 9.10
CA PHE A 101 -18.89 1.66 9.61
C PHE A 101 -19.56 3.03 9.50
N PHE A 102 -20.65 3.13 8.74
CA PHE A 102 -21.34 4.40 8.53
C PHE A 102 -22.34 4.72 9.64
N GLY A 103 -23.27 3.81 9.99
CA GLY A 103 -24.17 3.93 11.15
C GLY A 103 -24.83 5.31 11.36
N GLU A 104 -25.28 5.57 12.59
CA GLU A 104 -25.60 6.95 13.00
C GLU A 104 -24.29 7.68 13.38
N PRO A 105 -23.99 8.85 12.79
CA PRO A 105 -22.71 9.53 12.99
C PRO A 105 -22.37 9.77 14.48
N GLY A 106 -21.22 9.28 14.92
CA GLY A 106 -20.73 9.45 16.29
C GLY A 106 -21.38 8.55 17.34
N VAL A 107 -22.40 7.77 16.97
CA VAL A 107 -23.09 6.86 17.89
C VAL A 107 -22.38 5.51 17.96
N LEU A 108 -22.07 5.07 19.18
CA LEU A 108 -21.47 3.78 19.47
C LEU A 108 -22.54 2.68 19.42
N VAL A 109 -22.26 1.64 18.65
CA VAL A 109 -23.07 0.41 18.61
C VAL A 109 -22.20 -0.80 18.95
N ALA A 110 -22.83 -1.86 19.46
CA ALA A 110 -22.20 -3.17 19.57
C ALA A 110 -21.68 -3.65 18.21
N ASP A 111 -20.79 -4.63 18.20
CA ASP A 111 -20.12 -5.08 16.97
C ASP A 111 -21.11 -5.36 15.83
N PRO A 112 -21.07 -4.54 14.75
CA PRO A 112 -22.03 -4.63 13.67
C PRO A 112 -21.66 -5.71 12.63
N TYR A 113 -20.49 -6.36 12.74
CA TYR A 113 -19.95 -7.23 11.69
C TYR A 113 -20.00 -8.73 12.05
N PHE A 114 -19.82 -9.08 13.32
CA PHE A 114 -19.62 -10.47 13.75
C PHE A 114 -20.62 -10.92 14.81
N GLY A 115 -21.86 -10.42 14.73
CA GLY A 115 -22.95 -10.81 15.64
C GLY A 115 -22.64 -10.50 17.10
N GLY A 116 -21.91 -9.42 17.38
CA GLY A 116 -21.55 -9.00 18.74
C GLY A 116 -20.24 -9.59 19.27
N GLN A 117 -19.54 -10.44 18.52
CA GLN A 117 -18.30 -11.10 18.99
C GLN A 117 -17.04 -10.23 18.78
N GLY A 118 -17.09 -9.28 17.85
CA GLY A 118 -16.04 -8.29 17.64
C GLY A 118 -16.14 -7.10 18.61
N PRO A 119 -15.25 -6.10 18.47
CA PRO A 119 -15.34 -4.86 19.24
C PRO A 119 -16.47 -3.95 18.71
N ALA A 120 -16.99 -3.07 19.56
CA ALA A 120 -17.95 -2.03 19.18
C ALA A 120 -17.42 -1.06 18.09
N ARG A 121 -18.32 -0.34 17.41
CA ARG A 121 -18.00 0.66 16.37
C ARG A 121 -18.82 1.93 16.55
N ASN A 122 -18.26 3.09 16.20
CA ASN A 122 -19.07 4.32 16.05
C ASN A 122 -19.38 4.59 14.59
N GLY A 123 -20.57 5.12 14.30
CA GLY A 123 -20.88 5.62 12.97
C GLY A 123 -19.92 6.73 12.53
N CYS A 124 -19.51 6.70 11.27
CA CYS A 124 -18.56 7.64 10.68
C CYS A 124 -19.15 9.06 10.63
N THR A 125 -18.37 10.06 11.05
CA THR A 125 -18.75 11.48 10.93
C THR A 125 -18.18 12.16 9.70
N PHE A 126 -17.57 11.40 8.78
CA PHE A 126 -17.00 11.91 7.53
C PHE A 126 -15.93 12.99 7.74
N CYS A 127 -15.05 12.81 8.72
CA CYS A 127 -14.05 13.81 9.09
C CYS A 127 -12.79 13.82 8.20
N GLY A 128 -12.65 12.93 7.22
CA GLY A 128 -11.45 12.78 6.37
C GLY A 128 -10.26 12.08 7.06
N GLY A 129 -10.38 11.73 8.33
CA GLY A 129 -9.27 11.28 9.19
C GLY A 129 -8.81 9.84 9.02
N CYS A 130 -9.14 9.17 7.91
CA CYS A 130 -8.86 7.74 7.75
C CYS A 130 -7.36 7.46 7.77
N MET A 131 -6.56 8.25 7.03
CA MET A 131 -5.13 7.95 6.84
C MET A 131 -4.21 8.38 7.98
N VAL A 132 -4.73 9.18 8.92
CA VAL A 132 -3.98 9.64 10.11
C VAL A 132 -4.36 8.86 11.38
N GLY A 133 -5.06 7.73 11.20
CA GLY A 133 -5.62 6.93 12.28
C GLY A 133 -7.02 7.42 12.66
N CYS A 134 -8.02 6.55 12.47
CA CYS A 134 -9.42 6.87 12.77
C CYS A 134 -9.63 7.03 14.28
N ARG A 135 -9.80 8.28 14.74
CA ARG A 135 -10.01 8.62 16.16
C ARG A 135 -11.41 8.29 16.67
N LEU A 136 -12.35 8.06 15.76
CA LEU A 136 -13.75 7.85 16.07
C LEU A 136 -14.14 6.38 16.14
N ASN A 137 -13.20 5.44 16.04
CA ASN A 137 -13.50 4.01 16.06
C ASN A 137 -14.37 3.48 14.88
N SER A 138 -14.62 4.28 13.83
CA SER A 138 -15.46 3.89 12.68
C SER A 138 -14.74 3.01 11.64
N LYS A 139 -13.42 3.17 11.47
CA LYS A 139 -12.65 2.37 10.50
C LYS A 139 -12.42 0.95 11.02
N ASN A 140 -12.75 -0.06 10.22
CA ASN A 140 -12.64 -1.48 10.56
C ASN A 140 -11.22 -2.01 10.30
N THR A 141 -10.28 -1.55 11.11
CA THR A 141 -8.84 -1.91 11.03
C THR A 141 -8.57 -3.35 11.45
N LEU A 142 -7.42 -3.90 11.06
CA LEU A 142 -7.04 -5.29 11.37
C LEU A 142 -7.03 -5.63 12.87
N VAL A 143 -6.74 -4.65 13.73
CA VAL A 143 -6.81 -4.78 15.19
C VAL A 143 -8.22 -5.02 15.74
N LYS A 144 -9.26 -4.83 14.92
CA LYS A 144 -10.66 -4.98 15.34
C LYS A 144 -11.40 -6.12 14.64
N ASN A 145 -10.73 -6.86 13.78
CA ASN A 145 -11.26 -8.06 13.11
C ASN A 145 -10.24 -9.22 13.24
N TYR A 146 -9.42 -9.49 12.24
CA TYR A 146 -8.47 -10.60 12.21
C TYR A 146 -7.60 -10.72 13.47
N LEU A 147 -6.96 -9.62 13.91
CA LEU A 147 -6.09 -9.70 15.10
C LEU A 147 -6.90 -9.87 16.39
N HIS A 148 -8.08 -9.26 16.49
CA HIS A 148 -8.98 -9.44 17.64
C HIS A 148 -9.36 -10.91 17.81
N PHE A 149 -9.78 -11.58 16.72
CA PHE A 149 -10.13 -13.00 16.76
C PHE A 149 -8.91 -13.90 16.90
N ALA A 150 -7.76 -13.53 16.33
CA ALA A 150 -6.53 -14.29 16.52
C ALA A 150 -6.10 -14.29 17.99
N GLU A 151 -6.12 -13.13 18.67
CA GLU A 151 -5.80 -13.04 20.10
C GLU A 151 -6.82 -13.78 20.96
N ALA A 152 -8.12 -13.66 20.64
CA ALA A 152 -9.18 -14.46 21.29
C ALA A 152 -8.96 -15.98 21.10
N GLY A 153 -8.39 -16.39 19.97
CA GLY A 153 -7.97 -17.77 19.67
C GLY A 153 -6.63 -18.19 20.31
N GLY A 154 -6.01 -17.32 21.11
CA GLY A 154 -4.77 -17.60 21.85
C GLY A 154 -3.48 -17.16 21.15
N ALA A 155 -3.55 -16.43 20.03
CA ALA A 155 -2.38 -15.81 19.44
C ALA A 155 -1.81 -14.74 20.38
N ARG A 156 -0.49 -14.57 20.38
CA ARG A 156 0.20 -13.56 21.19
C ARG A 156 0.88 -12.56 20.28
N VAL A 157 0.49 -11.30 20.39
CA VAL A 157 1.14 -10.20 19.67
C VAL A 157 2.32 -9.68 20.50
N LEU A 158 3.51 -9.70 19.91
CA LEU A 158 4.71 -9.06 20.47
C LEU A 158 4.96 -7.75 19.70
N PRO A 159 4.55 -6.58 20.21
CA PRO A 159 4.80 -5.31 19.54
C PRO A 159 6.26 -4.85 19.74
N ASP A 160 6.66 -3.82 18.99
CA ASP A 160 7.98 -3.18 19.11
C ASP A 160 9.17 -4.14 18.96
N VAL A 161 9.02 -5.20 18.16
CA VAL A 161 10.09 -6.12 17.79
C VAL A 161 10.25 -6.15 16.28
N ARG A 162 11.50 -6.33 15.83
CA ARG A 162 11.83 -6.52 14.43
C ARG A 162 12.64 -7.80 14.29
N VAL A 163 12.07 -8.76 13.58
CA VAL A 163 12.78 -9.96 13.13
C VAL A 163 13.84 -9.53 12.13
N ASP A 164 15.09 -9.91 12.36
CA ASP A 164 16.21 -9.59 11.47
C ASP A 164 17.05 -10.81 11.08
N ARG A 165 16.66 -11.99 11.56
CA ARG A 165 17.30 -13.26 11.23
C ARG A 165 16.29 -14.40 11.23
N LEU A 166 16.41 -15.27 10.23
CA LEU A 166 15.69 -16.54 10.15
C LEU A 166 16.69 -17.64 9.82
N LEU A 167 16.77 -18.67 10.65
CA LEU A 167 17.65 -19.83 10.42
C LEU A 167 16.84 -21.12 10.44
N PRO A 168 17.05 -22.04 9.48
CA PRO A 168 16.63 -23.43 9.61
C PRO A 168 17.39 -24.10 10.77
N LEU A 169 16.70 -24.97 11.50
CA LEU A 169 17.28 -25.85 12.50
C LEU A 169 17.55 -27.24 11.90
N PRO A 170 18.43 -28.05 12.53
CA PRO A 170 18.57 -29.46 12.19
C PRO A 170 17.23 -30.20 12.28
N GLU A 171 17.09 -31.31 11.54
CA GLU A 171 15.90 -32.17 11.67
C GLU A 171 15.93 -32.93 13.00
N GLY A 172 14.75 -33.20 13.57
CA GLY A 172 14.61 -34.02 14.79
C GLY A 172 14.76 -33.27 16.11
N GLU A 173 14.66 -31.93 16.12
CA GLU A 173 14.64 -31.16 17.36
C GLU A 173 13.53 -31.65 18.31
N ALA A 174 13.83 -31.77 19.61
CA ALA A 174 12.93 -32.35 20.61
C ALA A 174 11.59 -31.61 20.76
N ASP A 175 11.57 -30.30 20.47
CA ASP A 175 10.36 -29.46 20.48
C ASP A 175 9.61 -29.44 19.14
N GLY A 176 10.15 -30.12 18.13
CA GLY A 176 9.66 -30.16 16.74
C GLY A 176 9.92 -28.86 15.97
N ALA A 177 10.73 -27.94 16.50
CA ALA A 177 11.02 -26.69 15.82
C ALA A 177 11.83 -26.92 14.54
N ARG A 178 11.46 -26.20 13.47
CA ARG A 178 12.18 -26.19 12.19
C ARG A 178 12.98 -24.92 11.99
N TYR A 179 12.65 -23.86 12.72
CA TYR A 179 13.24 -22.54 12.54
C TYR A 179 13.56 -21.85 13.87
N LEU A 180 14.63 -21.07 13.85
CA LEU A 180 14.99 -20.09 14.88
C LEU A 180 14.89 -18.69 14.28
N LEU A 181 14.11 -17.83 14.92
CA LEU A 181 13.90 -16.43 14.54
C LEU A 181 14.64 -15.53 15.53
N GLY A 182 15.62 -14.79 15.04
CA GLY A 182 16.28 -13.74 15.80
C GLY A 182 15.56 -12.41 15.62
N PHE A 183 15.32 -11.70 16.73
CA PHE A 183 14.72 -10.38 16.70
C PHE A 183 15.43 -9.40 17.63
N ARG A 184 15.28 -8.12 17.30
CA ARG A 184 15.68 -7.00 18.17
C ARG A 184 14.46 -6.21 18.60
N ARG A 185 14.50 -5.68 19.82
CA ARG A 185 13.52 -4.70 20.28
C ARG A 185 13.80 -3.37 19.60
N LEU A 186 12.73 -2.70 19.15
CA LEU A 186 12.79 -1.35 18.59
C LEU A 186 13.01 -0.30 19.67
N ARG A 187 12.72 -0.64 20.94
CA ARG A 187 13.02 0.16 22.12
C ARG A 187 14.11 -0.50 22.95
N GLY A 188 15.16 0.25 23.25
CA GLY A 188 16.33 -0.24 23.98
C GLY A 188 17.25 -1.12 23.13
N LEU A 189 18.13 -1.87 23.80
CA LEU A 189 19.15 -2.72 23.14
C LEU A 189 18.83 -4.22 23.22
N GLY A 190 17.61 -4.58 23.64
CA GLY A 190 17.22 -5.96 23.85
C GLY A 190 17.19 -6.78 22.56
N ARG A 191 17.71 -8.01 22.62
CA ARG A 191 17.59 -9.02 21.57
C ARG A 191 16.89 -10.26 22.14
N GLY A 192 16.32 -11.07 21.27
CA GLY A 192 15.72 -12.32 21.67
C GLY A 192 15.60 -13.27 20.48
N GLU A 193 15.22 -14.50 20.81
CA GLU A 193 15.04 -15.56 19.83
C GLU A 193 13.72 -16.30 20.10
N VAL A 194 13.10 -16.78 19.02
CA VAL A 194 11.90 -17.64 19.08
C VAL A 194 12.14 -18.86 18.22
N ARG A 195 11.82 -20.04 18.75
CA ARG A 195 11.83 -21.30 18.01
C ARG A 195 10.43 -21.60 17.50
N ALA A 196 10.30 -22.05 16.26
CA ALA A 196 9.00 -22.25 15.62
C ALA A 196 8.99 -23.52 14.76
N ARG A 197 7.85 -24.22 14.77
CA ARG A 197 7.60 -25.39 13.90
C ARG A 197 7.26 -24.98 12.47
N GLY A 198 6.64 -23.81 12.30
CA GLY A 198 6.35 -23.18 11.02
C GLY A 198 6.42 -21.66 11.16
N VAL A 199 6.71 -20.97 10.07
CA VAL A 199 6.92 -19.53 10.01
C VAL A 199 6.14 -18.96 8.84
N VAL A 200 5.33 -17.93 9.10
CA VAL A 200 4.68 -17.14 8.04
C VAL A 200 5.31 -15.75 8.05
N VAL A 201 5.94 -15.37 6.94
CA VAL A 201 6.49 -14.02 6.74
C VAL A 201 5.40 -13.15 6.09
N ALA A 202 4.88 -12.21 6.87
CA ALA A 202 3.83 -11.27 6.46
C ALA A 202 4.22 -9.83 6.84
N ALA A 203 5.45 -9.43 6.53
CA ALA A 203 6.03 -8.15 6.95
C ALA A 203 5.70 -6.99 5.99
N GLY A 204 4.74 -7.19 5.09
CA GLY A 204 4.50 -6.32 3.94
C GLY A 204 5.63 -6.46 2.93
N THR A 205 5.37 -6.02 1.69
CA THR A 205 6.29 -6.25 0.57
C THR A 205 7.74 -5.83 0.87
N LEU A 206 7.94 -4.61 1.39
CA LEU A 206 9.29 -4.14 1.71
C LEU A 206 9.95 -4.93 2.85
N GLY A 207 9.22 -5.18 3.94
CA GLY A 207 9.76 -5.87 5.11
C GLY A 207 10.12 -7.33 4.81
N THR A 208 9.27 -8.00 4.04
CA THR A 208 9.46 -9.38 3.59
C THR A 208 10.68 -9.48 2.67
N LEU A 209 10.78 -8.59 1.68
CA LEU A 209 11.96 -8.56 0.81
C LEU A 209 13.23 -8.22 1.59
N GLU A 210 13.19 -7.27 2.52
CA GLU A 210 14.33 -6.92 3.35
C GLU A 210 14.81 -8.12 4.18
N LEU A 211 13.90 -8.83 4.84
CA LEU A 211 14.24 -10.00 5.65
C LEU A 211 14.81 -11.14 4.80
N LEU A 212 14.13 -11.51 3.71
CA LEU A 212 14.52 -12.65 2.89
C LEU A 212 15.79 -12.38 2.09
N LEU A 213 15.98 -11.17 1.54
CA LEU A 213 17.23 -10.79 0.88
C LEU A 213 18.38 -10.73 1.87
N CYS A 214 18.15 -10.23 3.10
CA CYS A 214 19.14 -10.28 4.16
C CYS A 214 19.54 -11.74 4.46
N CYS A 215 18.57 -12.63 4.62
CA CYS A 215 18.83 -14.04 4.93
C CYS A 215 19.51 -14.80 3.78
N ARG A 216 19.16 -14.51 2.51
CA ARG A 216 19.79 -15.13 1.34
C ARG A 216 21.18 -14.58 1.09
N ASP A 217 21.31 -13.25 0.95
CA ASP A 217 22.49 -12.62 0.38
C ASP A 217 23.43 -12.04 1.45
N GLY A 218 22.89 -11.56 2.57
CA GLY A 218 23.64 -10.93 3.64
C GLY A 218 24.20 -11.91 4.67
N LEU A 219 23.30 -12.63 5.35
CA LEU A 219 23.62 -13.58 6.41
C LEU A 219 23.90 -14.99 5.90
N GLN A 220 23.45 -15.31 4.67
CA GLN A 220 23.54 -16.64 4.09
C GLN A 220 22.91 -17.73 4.97
N SER A 221 21.88 -17.38 5.78
CA SER A 221 21.12 -18.34 6.58
C SER A 221 20.07 -19.09 5.77
N LEU A 222 19.63 -18.50 4.64
CA LEU A 222 18.71 -19.11 3.68
C LEU A 222 19.27 -19.10 2.25
N PRO A 223 20.44 -19.72 1.99
CA PRO A 223 21.14 -19.60 0.70
C PRO A 223 20.41 -20.31 -0.45
N ARG A 224 19.48 -21.23 -0.15
CA ARG A 224 18.70 -21.96 -1.15
C ARG A 224 17.46 -21.19 -1.62
N LEU A 225 17.21 -19.98 -1.13
CA LEU A 225 16.09 -19.17 -1.61
C LEU A 225 16.17 -18.99 -3.13
N SER A 226 14.99 -18.90 -3.76
CA SER A 226 14.89 -18.77 -5.22
C SER A 226 15.73 -17.60 -5.75
N PRO A 227 16.37 -17.74 -6.92
CA PRO A 227 17.03 -16.62 -7.59
C PRO A 227 16.05 -15.49 -7.97
N ARG A 228 14.75 -15.81 -8.10
CA ARG A 228 13.66 -14.88 -8.41
C ARG A 228 13.29 -13.94 -7.27
N LEU A 229 13.78 -14.17 -6.06
CA LEU A 229 13.53 -13.28 -4.92
C LEU A 229 14.08 -11.87 -5.22
N GLY A 230 13.19 -10.90 -5.12
CA GLY A 230 13.42 -9.49 -5.45
C GLY A 230 13.11 -9.12 -6.90
N GLU A 231 12.63 -10.04 -7.75
CA GLU A 231 12.22 -9.74 -9.12
C GLU A 231 10.74 -9.34 -9.19
N ARG A 232 10.37 -8.57 -10.22
CA ARG A 232 8.98 -8.10 -10.45
C ARG A 232 8.38 -7.38 -9.24
N VAL A 233 9.15 -6.52 -8.59
CA VAL A 233 8.63 -5.59 -7.58
C VAL A 233 7.86 -4.49 -8.31
N ARG A 234 6.68 -4.13 -7.84
CA ARG A 234 5.79 -3.17 -8.50
C ARG A 234 5.40 -2.05 -7.55
N THR A 235 5.05 -0.91 -8.12
CA THR A 235 4.54 0.27 -7.40
C THR A 235 3.07 0.52 -7.69
N ASN A 236 2.34 -0.50 -8.16
CA ASN A 236 0.97 -0.39 -8.66
C ASN A 236 0.77 0.67 -9.77
N SER A 237 1.87 1.00 -10.48
CA SER A 237 1.93 2.08 -11.47
C SER A 237 1.34 3.39 -10.94
N GLU A 238 1.75 3.78 -9.74
CA GLU A 238 1.17 4.91 -9.03
C GLU A 238 1.84 6.26 -9.31
N SER A 239 0.99 7.28 -9.36
CA SER A 239 1.40 8.67 -9.20
C SER A 239 0.48 9.36 -8.20
N LEU A 240 1.09 10.10 -7.27
CA LEU A 240 0.42 10.90 -6.25
C LEU A 240 0.67 12.38 -6.53
N LEU A 241 -0.23 12.98 -7.29
CA LEU A 241 -0.21 14.39 -7.65
C LEU A 241 -1.40 15.09 -7.00
N GLY A 242 -1.58 16.39 -7.20
CA GLY A 242 -2.75 17.04 -6.64
C GLY A 242 -2.97 18.45 -7.10
N SER A 243 -3.99 19.07 -6.51
CA SER A 243 -4.31 20.47 -6.66
C SER A 243 -4.49 21.11 -5.29
N ILE A 244 -3.98 22.34 -5.17
CA ILE A 244 -4.20 23.20 -4.01
C ILE A 244 -5.03 24.40 -4.49
N ALA A 245 -6.30 24.46 -4.09
CA ALA A 245 -7.18 25.59 -4.35
C ALA A 245 -6.62 26.88 -3.75
N ARG A 246 -6.75 28.00 -4.47
CA ARG A 246 -6.28 29.31 -3.99
C ARG A 246 -7.14 29.86 -2.86
N GLY A 247 -8.46 29.65 -2.95
CA GLY A 247 -9.43 30.01 -1.91
C GLY A 247 -9.71 28.86 -0.95
N ALA A 248 -10.37 29.16 0.17
CA ALA A 248 -10.82 28.19 1.17
C ALA A 248 -12.36 28.10 1.29
N GLU A 249 -13.08 28.66 0.32
CA GLU A 249 -14.55 28.69 0.28
C GLU A 249 -15.15 27.28 0.22
N VAL A 250 -14.48 26.38 -0.50
CA VAL A 250 -14.87 24.97 -0.61
C VAL A 250 -13.98 24.15 0.31
N ASP A 251 -14.60 23.35 1.17
CA ASP A 251 -13.89 22.41 2.05
C ASP A 251 -13.74 21.05 1.36
N TYR A 252 -12.51 20.76 0.91
CA TYR A 252 -12.14 19.47 0.30
C TYR A 252 -11.73 18.41 1.34
N SER A 253 -11.73 18.73 2.64
CA SER A 253 -11.30 17.81 3.70
C SER A 253 -12.42 16.90 4.24
N GLU A 254 -13.68 17.20 3.94
CA GLU A 254 -14.83 16.42 4.38
C GLU A 254 -15.06 15.14 3.55
N GLY A 255 -15.58 14.10 4.20
CA GLY A 255 -15.84 12.79 3.61
C GLY A 255 -15.04 11.66 4.28
N VAL A 256 -15.06 10.48 3.66
CA VAL A 256 -14.00 9.49 3.87
C VAL A 256 -12.74 9.92 3.10
N ALA A 257 -11.57 9.37 3.43
CA ALA A 257 -10.32 9.82 2.81
C ALA A 257 -10.30 9.65 1.28
N ILE A 258 -10.96 8.61 0.77
CA ILE A 258 -11.16 8.34 -0.67
C ILE A 258 -12.62 7.91 -0.86
N SER A 259 -13.42 8.72 -1.55
CA SER A 259 -14.89 8.54 -1.63
C SER A 259 -15.43 8.12 -2.99
N SER A 260 -14.66 8.35 -4.07
CA SER A 260 -15.04 7.94 -5.42
C SER A 260 -13.84 7.39 -6.19
N ILE A 261 -14.14 6.66 -7.26
CA ILE A 261 -13.17 6.15 -8.23
C ILE A 261 -13.74 6.35 -9.63
N VAL A 262 -12.86 6.60 -10.61
CA VAL A 262 -13.23 6.71 -12.02
C VAL A 262 -12.10 6.22 -12.93
N HIS A 263 -12.44 5.83 -14.15
CA HIS A 263 -11.45 5.59 -15.20
C HIS A 263 -11.11 6.90 -15.90
N ALA A 264 -9.83 7.21 -16.02
CA ALA A 264 -9.35 8.26 -16.89
C ALA A 264 -9.13 7.77 -18.33
N ASP A 265 -8.82 6.48 -18.49
CA ASP A 265 -8.73 5.76 -19.76
C ASP A 265 -8.97 4.25 -19.52
N ALA A 266 -8.71 3.39 -20.50
CA ALA A 266 -8.96 1.95 -20.39
C ALA A 266 -8.17 1.25 -19.26
N ILE A 267 -7.04 1.80 -18.82
CA ILE A 267 -6.13 1.14 -17.87
C ILE A 267 -5.86 1.96 -16.61
N THR A 268 -6.37 3.20 -16.52
CA THR A 268 -6.00 4.18 -15.50
C THR A 268 -7.19 4.52 -14.61
N HIS A 269 -7.08 4.21 -13.33
CA HIS A 269 -8.04 4.61 -12.29
C HIS A 269 -7.56 5.85 -11.55
N VAL A 270 -8.50 6.70 -11.14
CA VAL A 270 -8.24 7.93 -10.41
C VAL A 270 -9.15 8.03 -9.19
N GLU A 271 -8.56 8.38 -8.06
CA GLU A 271 -9.22 8.53 -6.78
C GLU A 271 -8.88 9.88 -6.11
N PRO A 272 -9.87 10.65 -5.62
CA PRO A 272 -9.61 11.88 -4.88
C PRO A 272 -9.32 11.57 -3.42
N VAL A 273 -8.09 11.81 -3.02
CA VAL A 273 -7.55 11.57 -1.69
C VAL A 273 -7.52 12.88 -0.88
N ARG A 274 -8.03 12.83 0.35
CA ARG A 274 -8.02 13.97 1.29
C ARG A 274 -7.46 13.61 2.66
N TYR A 275 -7.01 14.64 3.36
CA TYR A 275 -6.65 14.60 4.77
C TYR A 275 -7.65 15.44 5.57
N PRO A 276 -7.90 15.11 6.85
CA PRO A 276 -8.82 15.88 7.67
C PRO A 276 -8.23 17.27 7.95
N GLU A 277 -9.09 18.25 8.21
CA GLU A 277 -8.61 19.57 8.62
C GLU A 277 -7.68 19.49 9.85
N GLY A 278 -6.63 20.31 9.84
CA GLY A 278 -5.55 20.27 10.84
C GLY A 278 -4.44 19.25 10.56
N SER A 279 -4.59 18.35 9.57
CA SER A 279 -3.55 17.38 9.17
C SER A 279 -2.73 17.86 7.97
N SER A 280 -2.08 19.01 8.13
CA SER A 280 -1.37 19.70 7.03
C SER A 280 0.09 19.30 6.83
N PHE A 281 0.64 18.35 7.61
CA PHE A 281 2.07 17.99 7.56
C PHE A 281 2.49 17.45 6.18
N ILE A 282 1.58 16.80 5.46
CA ILE A 282 1.80 16.25 4.11
C ILE A 282 2.14 17.33 3.07
N ARG A 283 1.84 18.61 3.32
CA ARG A 283 2.26 19.73 2.46
C ARG A 283 3.78 19.85 2.27
N LEU A 284 4.56 19.28 3.20
CA LEU A 284 6.03 19.26 3.09
C LEU A 284 6.51 18.33 1.98
N LEU A 285 5.65 17.42 1.51
CA LEU A 285 5.96 16.47 0.46
C LEU A 285 5.60 16.98 -0.94
N THR A 286 5.03 18.17 -1.07
CA THR A 286 4.62 18.70 -2.38
C THR A 286 5.67 19.66 -2.95
N LEU A 287 5.73 19.76 -4.28
CA LEU A 287 6.42 20.81 -5.02
C LEU A 287 5.57 21.20 -6.24
N PRO A 288 5.86 22.34 -6.89
CA PRO A 288 5.19 22.68 -8.14
C PRO A 288 5.34 21.54 -9.16
N LEU A 289 4.23 21.19 -9.82
CA LEU A 289 4.25 20.16 -10.85
C LEU A 289 5.11 20.61 -12.06
N ILE A 290 6.11 19.79 -12.42
CA ILE A 290 6.95 20.00 -13.61
C ILE A 290 6.92 18.77 -14.50
N ASP A 291 7.11 18.95 -15.81
CA ASP A 291 7.38 17.83 -16.72
C ASP A 291 8.89 17.74 -16.94
N ALA A 292 9.49 16.60 -16.60
CA ALA A 292 10.92 16.39 -16.78
C ALA A 292 11.27 14.91 -17.03
N PRO A 293 10.56 14.20 -17.93
CA PRO A 293 10.70 12.76 -18.09
C PRO A 293 12.13 12.38 -18.46
N GLY A 294 12.72 11.48 -17.67
CA GLY A 294 14.09 10.99 -17.87
C GLY A 294 15.19 12.03 -17.66
N GLN A 295 14.88 13.22 -17.16
CA GLN A 295 15.87 14.27 -16.93
C GLN A 295 16.55 14.11 -15.56
N GLY A 296 17.83 14.47 -15.51
CA GLY A 296 18.63 14.40 -14.28
C GLY A 296 18.30 15.51 -13.27
N PHE A 297 18.79 15.32 -12.04
CA PHE A 297 18.54 16.21 -10.89
C PHE A 297 18.74 17.70 -11.16
N LEU A 298 19.83 18.10 -11.84
CA LEU A 298 20.13 19.52 -12.07
C LEU A 298 19.09 20.20 -12.95
N VAL A 299 18.60 19.53 -13.99
CA VAL A 299 17.57 20.07 -14.90
C VAL A 299 16.22 20.16 -14.16
N ARG A 300 15.88 19.13 -13.39
CA ARG A 300 14.69 19.09 -12.53
C ARG A 300 14.69 20.21 -11.49
N LEU A 301 15.82 20.42 -10.83
CA LEU A 301 16.01 21.51 -9.86
C LEU A 301 15.84 22.88 -10.53
N ALA A 302 16.47 23.11 -11.68
CA ALA A 302 16.33 24.36 -12.43
C ALA A 302 14.88 24.63 -12.85
N LYS A 303 14.17 23.61 -13.37
CA LYS A 303 12.75 23.70 -13.71
C LYS A 303 11.87 23.99 -12.50
N THR A 304 12.16 23.35 -11.36
CA THR A 304 11.45 23.57 -10.10
C THR A 304 11.63 25.02 -9.63
N LEU A 305 12.87 25.52 -9.60
CA LEU A 305 13.15 26.90 -9.23
C LEU A 305 12.48 27.89 -10.19
N ALA A 306 12.51 27.62 -11.49
CA ALA A 306 11.80 28.43 -12.48
C ALA A 306 10.27 28.42 -12.26
N ALA A 307 9.68 27.29 -11.88
CA ALA A 307 8.26 27.19 -11.56
C ALA A 307 7.91 28.01 -10.30
N ILE A 308 8.74 27.94 -9.26
CA ILE A 308 8.60 28.75 -8.04
C ILE A 308 8.70 30.25 -8.36
N LEU A 309 9.71 30.66 -9.12
CA LEU A 309 9.95 32.05 -9.49
C LEU A 309 8.84 32.65 -10.38
N ARG A 310 8.16 31.83 -11.18
CA ARG A 310 7.00 32.28 -11.98
C ARG A 310 5.75 32.53 -11.14
N ARG A 311 5.61 31.86 -9.98
CA ARG A 311 4.43 31.96 -9.11
C ARG A 311 4.81 31.98 -7.62
N PRO A 312 5.58 32.99 -7.16
CA PRO A 312 6.13 33.00 -5.81
C PRO A 312 5.04 33.09 -4.73
N ILE A 313 3.96 33.83 -5.00
CA ILE A 313 2.82 33.96 -4.07
C ILE A 313 2.10 32.62 -3.90
N ASP A 314 1.85 31.91 -5.00
CA ASP A 314 1.21 30.58 -4.95
C ASP A 314 2.07 29.60 -4.15
N PHE A 315 3.38 29.57 -4.36
CA PHE A 315 4.30 28.71 -3.62
C PHE A 315 4.33 29.02 -2.12
N VAL A 316 4.42 30.30 -1.74
CA VAL A 316 4.37 30.71 -0.32
C VAL A 316 3.02 30.35 0.30
N ARG A 317 1.91 30.54 -0.40
CA ARG A 317 0.56 30.17 0.05
C ARG A 317 0.40 28.66 0.22
N GLU A 318 0.93 27.87 -0.70
CA GLU A 318 0.94 26.41 -0.58
C GLU A 318 1.67 25.97 0.70
N LYS A 319 2.82 26.58 1.03
CA LYS A 319 3.66 26.13 2.15
C LYS A 319 3.26 26.69 3.50
N LEU A 320 2.84 27.95 3.56
CA LEU A 320 2.69 28.66 4.84
C LEU A 320 1.24 28.95 5.21
N PHE A 321 0.31 29.03 4.26
CA PHE A 321 -1.07 29.40 4.62
C PHE A 321 -1.75 28.31 5.46
N PRO A 322 -2.65 28.70 6.39
CA PRO A 322 -3.45 27.78 7.17
C PRO A 322 -4.43 27.01 6.27
N HIS A 323 -5.14 26.04 6.87
CA HIS A 323 -6.21 25.30 6.20
C HIS A 323 -5.76 24.63 4.90
N TRP A 324 -4.54 24.08 4.89
CA TRP A 324 -4.01 23.40 3.71
C TRP A 324 -4.89 22.21 3.32
N ALA A 325 -5.26 21.37 4.30
CA ALA A 325 -6.09 20.20 4.06
C ALA A 325 -7.47 20.56 3.47
N ARG A 326 -8.14 21.62 3.95
CA ARG A 326 -9.39 22.14 3.36
C ARG A 326 -9.27 22.54 1.89
N ARG A 327 -8.07 22.92 1.43
CA ARG A 327 -7.84 23.44 0.07
C ARG A 327 -7.21 22.42 -0.87
N THR A 328 -6.87 21.23 -0.38
CA THR A 328 -6.07 20.27 -1.15
C THR A 328 -6.86 19.03 -1.48
N THR A 329 -6.73 18.59 -2.72
CA THR A 329 -7.09 17.23 -3.14
C THR A 329 -5.86 16.61 -3.77
N ILE A 330 -5.47 15.45 -3.25
CA ILE A 330 -4.48 14.59 -3.89
C ILE A 330 -5.22 13.67 -4.86
N LEU A 331 -4.68 13.44 -6.04
CA LEU A 331 -5.16 12.46 -7.01
C LEU A 331 -4.25 11.25 -6.90
N LEU A 332 -4.82 10.14 -6.44
CA LEU A 332 -4.19 8.83 -6.55
C LEU A 332 -4.53 8.28 -7.93
N VAL A 333 -3.52 8.21 -8.78
CA VAL A 333 -3.62 7.64 -10.12
C VAL A 333 -2.93 6.28 -10.09
N MET A 334 -3.63 5.25 -10.53
CA MET A 334 -3.16 3.86 -10.59
C MET A 334 -3.36 3.33 -12.00
N GLN A 335 -2.45 2.47 -12.48
CA GLN A 335 -2.63 1.81 -13.77
C GLN A 335 -2.52 0.29 -13.66
N ALA A 336 -3.42 -0.43 -14.31
CA ALA A 336 -3.33 -1.88 -14.55
C ALA A 336 -2.28 -2.21 -15.64
N GLN A 337 -1.11 -1.57 -15.55
CA GLN A 337 0.01 -1.79 -16.45
C GLN A 337 1.12 -2.53 -15.72
N GLU A 338 1.73 -3.51 -16.40
CA GLU A 338 2.87 -4.24 -15.89
C GLU A 338 4.16 -3.44 -16.10
N ASN A 339 4.70 -2.94 -14.99
CA ASN A 339 6.03 -2.36 -14.92
C ASN A 339 6.69 -2.76 -13.61
N PHE A 340 8.01 -2.79 -13.63
CA PHE A 340 8.78 -3.50 -12.62
C PHE A 340 9.97 -2.69 -12.13
N LEU A 341 10.33 -2.98 -10.90
CA LEU A 341 11.61 -2.78 -10.28
C LEU A 341 12.18 -4.15 -9.93
N SER A 342 13.49 -4.24 -9.79
CA SER A 342 14.13 -5.32 -9.05
C SER A 342 14.67 -4.81 -7.72
N MET A 343 14.71 -5.65 -6.70
CA MET A 343 15.27 -5.34 -5.39
C MET A 343 16.38 -6.34 -5.07
N ARG A 344 17.56 -5.83 -4.74
CA ARG A 344 18.75 -6.65 -4.44
C ARG A 344 19.37 -6.21 -3.12
N TRP A 345 20.03 -7.13 -2.43
CA TRP A 345 20.85 -6.78 -1.27
C TRP A 345 22.18 -6.17 -1.73
N ALA A 346 22.46 -4.93 -1.38
CA ALA A 346 23.67 -4.24 -1.81
C ALA A 346 24.14 -3.18 -0.80
N ARG A 347 25.41 -2.77 -0.91
CA ARG A 347 25.94 -1.63 -0.15
C ARG A 347 25.29 -0.33 -0.64
N ARG A 348 24.88 0.52 0.30
CA ARG A 348 24.21 1.80 0.01
C ARG A 348 25.17 2.97 0.27
N PRO A 349 25.68 3.67 -0.77
CA PRO A 349 26.60 4.80 -0.58
C PRO A 349 26.02 5.87 0.34
N LEU A 350 24.74 6.22 0.15
CA LEU A 350 24.01 7.21 0.95
C LEU A 350 23.72 6.77 2.40
N ALA A 351 23.93 5.50 2.73
CA ALA A 351 23.76 4.97 4.09
C ALA A 351 25.10 4.54 4.70
N LEU A 352 26.17 5.32 4.45
CA LEU A 352 27.54 5.04 4.92
C LEU A 352 28.01 3.63 4.54
N PHE A 353 27.70 3.20 3.31
CA PHE A 353 28.00 1.87 2.77
C PHE A 353 27.40 0.68 3.53
N ARG A 354 26.43 0.91 4.42
CA ARG A 354 25.66 -0.18 5.06
C ARG A 354 24.89 -0.96 4.01
N SER A 355 24.95 -2.28 4.10
CA SER A 355 24.16 -3.17 3.25
C SER A 355 22.67 -3.04 3.55
N GLY A 356 21.85 -3.27 2.53
CA GLY A 356 20.40 -3.27 2.64
C GLY A 356 19.73 -3.48 1.29
N PRO A 357 18.40 -3.47 1.24
CA PRO A 357 17.66 -3.57 -0.01
C PRO A 357 17.90 -2.31 -0.86
N VAL A 358 18.15 -2.51 -2.15
CA VAL A 358 18.33 -1.47 -3.15
C VAL A 358 17.50 -1.81 -4.39
N THR A 359 16.66 -0.86 -4.80
CA THR A 359 15.87 -0.98 -6.02
C THR A 359 16.69 -0.68 -7.28
N ARG A 360 16.37 -1.35 -8.39
CA ARG A 360 16.93 -1.14 -9.73
C ARG A 360 15.81 -1.12 -10.78
N ARG A 361 16.08 -0.48 -11.92
CA ARG A 361 15.21 -0.43 -13.12
C ARG A 361 15.77 -1.31 -14.25
N ASP A 362 16.46 -2.39 -13.90
CA ASP A 362 17.09 -3.36 -14.80
C ASP A 362 16.11 -4.46 -15.24
N THR A 363 14.93 -4.05 -15.70
CA THR A 363 13.82 -4.93 -16.06
C THR A 363 13.31 -4.61 -17.46
N PRO A 364 12.68 -5.56 -18.18
CA PRO A 364 12.19 -5.33 -19.54
C PRO A 364 11.19 -4.16 -19.67
N ALA A 365 10.36 -3.96 -18.64
CA ALA A 365 9.40 -2.86 -18.54
C ALA A 365 9.64 -2.10 -17.22
N PRO A 366 10.57 -1.13 -17.17
CA PRO A 366 10.90 -0.43 -15.92
C PRO A 366 9.77 0.48 -15.44
N ALA A 367 9.49 0.47 -14.14
CA ALA A 367 8.49 1.35 -13.53
C ALA A 367 8.86 2.84 -13.73
N PRO A 368 8.01 3.64 -14.38
CA PRO A 368 8.25 5.06 -14.59
C PRO A 368 8.11 5.84 -13.28
N ALA A 369 8.78 6.99 -13.19
CA ALA A 369 8.55 7.94 -12.10
C ALA A 369 7.34 8.85 -12.38
N GLU A 370 7.21 9.29 -13.64
CA GLU A 370 6.20 10.24 -14.10
C GLU A 370 5.20 9.53 -15.01
N LEU A 371 3.91 9.80 -14.80
CA LEU A 371 2.83 9.35 -15.67
C LEU A 371 2.21 10.55 -16.39
N PRO A 372 2.34 10.66 -17.73
CA PRO A 372 1.82 11.82 -18.47
C PRO A 372 0.31 12.06 -18.24
N ILE A 373 -0.49 10.99 -18.16
CA ILE A 373 -1.92 11.08 -17.87
C ILE A 373 -2.19 11.69 -16.48
N ALA A 374 -1.41 11.31 -15.47
CA ALA A 374 -1.54 11.86 -14.12
C ALA A 374 -1.23 13.35 -14.09
N HIS A 375 -0.19 13.80 -14.80
CA HIS A 375 0.18 15.21 -14.89
C HIS A 375 -0.94 16.04 -15.56
N ASN A 376 -1.52 15.51 -16.64
CA ASN A 376 -2.62 16.18 -17.34
C ASN A 376 -3.87 16.26 -16.47
N LEU A 377 -4.22 15.18 -15.76
CA LEU A 377 -5.33 15.16 -14.82
C LEU A 377 -5.12 16.15 -13.67
N ALA A 378 -3.93 16.22 -13.08
CA ALA A 378 -3.62 17.16 -12.01
C ALA A 378 -3.79 18.61 -12.47
N ARG A 379 -3.38 18.95 -13.71
CA ARG A 379 -3.61 20.27 -14.30
C ARG A 379 -5.09 20.54 -14.58
N ALA A 380 -5.81 19.58 -15.12
CA ALA A 380 -7.23 19.72 -15.41
C ALA A 380 -8.05 19.93 -14.12
N PHE A 381 -7.75 19.13 -13.09
CA PHE A 381 -8.35 19.28 -11.76
C PHE A 381 -8.00 20.62 -11.13
N ALA A 382 -6.75 21.08 -11.24
CA ALA A 382 -6.37 22.41 -10.78
C ALA A 382 -7.09 23.54 -11.53
N GLY A 383 -7.39 23.36 -12.82
CA GLY A 383 -8.23 24.28 -13.58
C GLY A 383 -9.64 24.40 -13.00
N GLU A 384 -10.29 23.27 -12.72
CA GLU A 384 -11.63 23.20 -12.13
C GLU A 384 -11.71 23.74 -10.70
N THR A 385 -10.66 23.57 -9.89
CA THR A 385 -10.64 24.07 -8.51
C THR A 385 -10.03 25.46 -8.35
N HIS A 386 -9.75 26.15 -9.47
CA HIS A 386 -9.02 27.43 -9.50
C HIS A 386 -7.70 27.38 -8.69
N GLY A 387 -7.08 26.22 -8.69
CA GLY A 387 -5.94 25.86 -7.86
C GLY A 387 -4.59 25.92 -8.58
N VAL A 388 -3.62 25.31 -7.92
CA VAL A 388 -2.25 25.14 -8.38
C VAL A 388 -1.95 23.65 -8.44
N PRO A 389 -1.53 23.10 -9.59
CA PRO A 389 -1.15 21.71 -9.69
C PRO A 389 0.19 21.49 -8.97
N VAL A 390 0.24 20.44 -8.16
CA VAL A 390 1.41 20.06 -7.37
C VAL A 390 1.75 18.59 -7.59
N GLY A 391 3.04 18.28 -7.55
CA GLY A 391 3.54 16.91 -7.56
C GLY A 391 4.29 16.58 -6.27
N SER A 392 4.67 15.33 -6.12
CA SER A 392 5.60 14.91 -5.06
C SER A 392 6.99 15.53 -5.27
N TRP A 393 7.66 15.94 -4.20
CA TRP A 393 9.06 16.38 -4.26
C TRP A 393 10.01 15.28 -4.73
N THR A 394 9.71 14.01 -4.44
CA THR A 394 10.55 12.87 -4.85
C THR A 394 10.48 12.65 -6.36
N GLU A 395 9.29 12.77 -6.93
CA GLU A 395 9.09 12.67 -8.37
C GLU A 395 9.73 13.89 -9.05
N THR A 396 9.36 15.09 -8.57
CA THR A 396 9.79 16.38 -9.11
C THR A 396 11.31 16.51 -9.17
N LEU A 397 12.02 16.21 -8.08
CA LEU A 397 13.46 16.43 -7.99
C LEU A 397 14.31 15.19 -8.31
N PHE A 398 13.84 14.00 -7.96
CA PHE A 398 14.70 12.80 -7.90
C PHE A 398 14.30 11.69 -8.89
N ASP A 399 13.29 11.89 -9.72
CA ASP A 399 12.79 10.85 -10.64
C ASP A 399 12.38 9.57 -9.86
N MET A 400 11.79 9.78 -8.68
CA MET A 400 11.35 8.74 -7.75
C MET A 400 9.83 8.77 -7.62
N SER A 401 9.15 7.70 -8.04
CA SER A 401 7.69 7.57 -7.87
C SER A 401 7.31 7.55 -6.39
N VAL A 402 6.06 7.87 -6.07
CA VAL A 402 5.50 7.65 -4.74
C VAL A 402 4.44 6.58 -4.84
N THR A 403 4.50 5.60 -3.95
CA THR A 403 3.51 4.53 -3.91
C THR A 403 3.09 4.21 -2.49
N ALA A 404 1.80 3.92 -2.31
CA ALA A 404 1.27 3.28 -1.10
C ALA A 404 1.11 1.76 -1.29
N HIS A 405 1.25 1.28 -2.53
CA HIS A 405 0.96 -0.10 -2.93
C HIS A 405 2.20 -0.75 -3.58
N LEU A 406 3.25 -0.94 -2.78
CA LEU A 406 4.39 -1.76 -3.17
C LEU A 406 3.97 -3.24 -3.17
N LEU A 407 4.16 -3.95 -4.29
CA LEU A 407 3.73 -5.34 -4.50
C LEU A 407 4.84 -6.18 -5.14
N GLY A 408 4.69 -7.51 -5.12
CA GLY A 408 5.59 -8.43 -5.81
C GLY A 408 6.97 -8.61 -5.14
N GLY A 409 7.89 -9.27 -5.83
CA GLY A 409 9.22 -9.60 -5.29
C GLY A 409 9.34 -11.01 -4.70
N CYS A 410 8.23 -11.67 -4.35
CA CYS A 410 8.17 -13.08 -4.01
C CYS A 410 7.19 -13.83 -4.95
N PRO A 411 7.46 -13.88 -6.27
CA PRO A 411 6.52 -14.43 -7.24
C PRO A 411 6.12 -15.87 -6.93
N ILE A 412 4.85 -16.19 -7.13
CA ILE A 412 4.34 -17.56 -7.09
C ILE A 412 4.86 -18.32 -8.32
N GLY A 413 5.20 -19.60 -8.20
CA GLY A 413 5.66 -20.42 -9.32
C GLY A 413 5.38 -21.91 -9.14
N ARG A 414 5.68 -22.72 -10.15
CA ARG A 414 5.60 -24.20 -10.07
C ARG A 414 6.89 -24.82 -9.51
N SER A 415 7.99 -24.07 -9.54
CA SER A 415 9.29 -24.50 -9.05
C SER A 415 10.09 -23.30 -8.54
N ARG A 416 11.19 -23.60 -7.85
CA ARG A 416 12.16 -22.62 -7.37
C ARG A 416 12.71 -21.69 -8.47
N ASP A 417 12.83 -22.17 -9.70
CA ASP A 417 13.41 -21.38 -10.80
C ASP A 417 12.38 -20.47 -11.46
N GLU A 418 11.09 -20.74 -11.27
CA GLU A 418 9.96 -19.93 -11.73
C GLU A 418 9.46 -18.95 -10.66
N GLY A 419 9.50 -19.33 -9.37
CA GLY A 419 8.97 -18.53 -8.25
C GLY A 419 9.72 -18.72 -6.93
N VAL A 420 9.38 -17.88 -5.96
CA VAL A 420 9.87 -17.95 -4.57
C VAL A 420 8.99 -18.86 -3.73
N VAL A 421 7.68 -18.80 -3.95
CA VAL A 421 6.69 -19.62 -3.24
C VAL A 421 5.83 -20.44 -4.21
N ASP A 422 5.27 -21.53 -3.73
CA ASP A 422 4.24 -22.28 -4.45
C ASP A 422 2.84 -21.64 -4.31
N MET A 423 1.82 -22.26 -4.89
CA MET A 423 0.42 -21.79 -4.81
C MET A 423 -0.14 -21.75 -3.37
N LYS A 424 0.47 -22.48 -2.44
CA LYS A 424 0.10 -22.49 -1.02
C LYS A 424 0.94 -21.50 -0.21
N GLY A 425 1.71 -20.64 -0.88
CA GLY A 425 2.59 -19.67 -0.23
C GLY A 425 3.82 -20.29 0.42
N GLU A 426 4.08 -21.59 0.27
CA GLU A 426 5.24 -22.26 0.86
C GLU A 426 6.51 -21.93 0.07
N VAL A 427 7.58 -21.55 0.77
CA VAL A 427 8.85 -21.18 0.16
C VAL A 427 9.57 -22.42 -0.35
N PHE A 428 9.91 -22.41 -1.64
CA PHE A 428 10.63 -23.52 -2.26
C PHE A 428 11.97 -23.80 -1.54
N GLY A 429 12.18 -25.06 -1.18
CA GLY A 429 13.40 -25.53 -0.51
C GLY A 429 13.45 -25.30 1.01
N TYR A 430 12.37 -24.79 1.61
CA TYR A 430 12.24 -24.52 3.04
C TYR A 430 10.86 -24.94 3.58
N PRO A 431 10.66 -26.23 3.89
CA PRO A 431 9.39 -26.75 4.39
C PRO A 431 8.94 -26.10 5.71
N GLY A 432 7.70 -25.63 5.75
CA GLY A 432 7.13 -24.93 6.89
C GLY A 432 7.47 -23.43 6.95
N LEU A 433 8.15 -22.88 5.94
CA LEU A 433 8.31 -21.43 5.77
C LEU A 433 7.37 -20.95 4.67
N TYR A 434 6.52 -19.98 5.00
CA TYR A 434 5.53 -19.41 4.08
C TYR A 434 5.73 -17.90 3.95
N VAL A 435 5.28 -17.34 2.84
CA VAL A 435 5.15 -15.88 2.64
C VAL A 435 3.69 -15.54 2.36
N LEU A 436 3.16 -14.57 3.08
CA LEU A 436 1.76 -14.19 2.96
C LEU A 436 1.53 -12.69 3.15
N ASP A 437 1.79 -11.91 2.10
CA ASP A 437 1.51 -10.49 2.02
C ASP A 437 1.54 -9.98 0.56
N GLY A 438 1.59 -8.65 0.37
CA GLY A 438 1.68 -8.02 -0.95
C GLY A 438 2.82 -8.49 -1.84
N SER A 439 3.86 -9.14 -1.30
CA SER A 439 5.00 -9.62 -2.10
C SER A 439 4.69 -10.81 -3.00
N ILE A 440 3.63 -11.56 -2.73
CA ILE A 440 3.22 -12.71 -3.54
C ILE A 440 2.16 -12.36 -4.59
N VAL A 441 1.64 -11.12 -4.58
CA VAL A 441 0.58 -10.69 -5.51
C VAL A 441 1.10 -10.80 -6.95
N PRO A 442 0.40 -11.56 -7.84
CA PRO A 442 0.92 -11.92 -9.15
C PRO A 442 1.19 -10.74 -10.08
N GLY A 443 0.31 -9.74 -10.12
CA GLY A 443 0.35 -8.57 -11.01
C GLY A 443 -0.22 -7.30 -10.37
N ASN A 444 -0.17 -6.18 -11.07
CA ASN A 444 -0.81 -4.94 -10.60
C ASN A 444 -2.35 -5.08 -10.67
N PRO A 445 -3.07 -4.94 -9.55
CA PRO A 445 -4.52 -5.08 -9.56
C PRO A 445 -5.27 -3.93 -10.24
N GLY A 446 -4.61 -2.80 -10.53
CA GLY A 446 -5.25 -1.58 -11.06
C GLY A 446 -6.09 -0.80 -10.04
N VAL A 447 -6.41 -1.43 -8.91
CA VAL A 447 -7.14 -0.85 -7.76
C VAL A 447 -6.34 -1.03 -6.47
N ASN A 448 -6.88 -0.58 -5.33
CA ASN A 448 -6.20 -0.72 -4.04
C ASN A 448 -6.06 -2.21 -3.66
N PRO A 449 -4.85 -2.71 -3.36
CA PRO A 449 -4.57 -4.15 -3.31
C PRO A 449 -4.99 -4.83 -2.00
N SER A 450 -5.43 -4.08 -0.99
CA SER A 450 -5.64 -4.64 0.37
C SER A 450 -6.66 -5.78 0.37
N LEU A 451 -7.76 -5.64 -0.39
CA LEU A 451 -8.76 -6.70 -0.48
C LEU A 451 -8.20 -7.96 -1.15
N THR A 452 -7.47 -7.80 -2.26
CA THR A 452 -6.79 -8.90 -2.97
C THR A 452 -5.75 -9.60 -2.08
N ILE A 453 -4.96 -8.84 -1.33
CA ILE A 453 -3.99 -9.40 -0.38
C ILE A 453 -4.71 -10.24 0.69
N THR A 454 -5.83 -9.75 1.22
CA THR A 454 -6.62 -10.51 2.19
C THR A 454 -7.25 -11.75 1.58
N ALA A 455 -7.83 -11.67 0.36
CA ALA A 455 -8.40 -12.83 -0.32
C ALA A 455 -7.34 -13.91 -0.61
N MET A 456 -6.15 -13.51 -1.05
CA MET A 456 -5.03 -14.44 -1.22
C MET A 456 -4.56 -15.03 0.13
N ALA A 457 -4.58 -14.23 1.20
CA ALA A 457 -4.27 -14.71 2.54
C ALA A 457 -5.24 -15.79 3.01
N GLU A 458 -6.54 -15.57 2.84
CA GLU A 458 -7.57 -16.56 3.14
C GLU A 458 -7.41 -17.82 2.30
N PHE A 459 -7.17 -17.67 0.99
CA PHE A 459 -6.93 -18.79 0.10
C PHE A 459 -5.78 -19.68 0.57
N VAL A 460 -4.63 -19.07 0.90
CA VAL A 460 -3.45 -19.83 1.36
C VAL A 460 -3.70 -20.47 2.73
N MET A 461 -4.33 -19.74 3.66
CA MET A 461 -4.60 -20.25 5.01
C MET A 461 -5.60 -21.41 5.00
N ASP A 462 -6.56 -21.43 4.09
CA ASP A 462 -7.51 -22.54 3.90
C ASP A 462 -6.81 -23.84 3.44
N GLN A 463 -5.65 -23.73 2.79
CA GLN A 463 -4.83 -24.88 2.40
C GLN A 463 -3.98 -25.43 3.56
N MET A 464 -3.87 -24.71 4.67
CA MET A 464 -3.06 -25.15 5.81
C MET A 464 -3.81 -26.19 6.65
N PRO A 465 -3.12 -27.22 7.16
CA PRO A 465 -3.76 -28.20 8.02
C PRO A 465 -4.31 -27.51 9.28
N PRO A 466 -5.52 -27.89 9.74
CA PRO A 466 -6.07 -27.34 10.97
C PRO A 466 -5.12 -27.63 12.13
N ARG A 467 -5.12 -26.75 13.13
CA ARG A 467 -4.37 -26.96 14.36
C ARG A 467 -4.76 -28.31 14.94
N VAL A 468 -3.82 -29.26 14.96
CA VAL A 468 -4.00 -30.51 15.71
C VAL A 468 -4.16 -30.10 17.17
N ALA A 469 -5.35 -30.33 17.73
CA ALA A 469 -5.59 -30.09 19.15
C ALA A 469 -4.55 -30.90 19.94
N ALA A 470 -3.83 -30.21 20.82
CA ALA A 470 -2.79 -30.81 21.65
C ALA A 470 -3.40 -31.69 22.74
#